data_AF-A0A944JTS9-F1
#
_entry.id   AF-A0A944JTS9-F1
#
_cell.length_a   1.000
_cell.length_b   1.000
_cell.length_c   1.000
_cell.angle_alpha   90.00
_cell.angle_beta   90.00
_cell.angle_gamma   90.00
#
_symmetry.space_group_name_H-M   'P 1'
#
loop_
_entity.id
_entity.type
_entity.pdbx_description
1 polymer ?
#
loop_
_entity_poly.entity_id
_entity_poly.type
_entity_poly.pdbx_seq_one_letter_code
_entity_poly.pdbx_strand_id
1 'polypeptide(L)'
;MEQESPLVQQDAPLVRDVFPDLASELVRLLEEEDERDLALCAYDLRLVEACGCGDGFCQSIRTHPHPEGTPYGPGHRMVALDPGNGFLNIDVIDGRIVYVEIVDRPPLRRASPQPPAGAEAEHPDS
;
A
#
# COMPACT_ATOMS: atom_id res chain seq x y z
N MET A 1 -6.63 -5.87 24.78
CA MET A 1 -6.73 -5.37 23.41
C MET A 1 -6.13 -6.45 22.55
N GLU A 2 -6.96 -7.05 21.72
CA GLU A 2 -6.68 -8.29 21.00
C GLU A 2 -5.60 -8.00 19.95
N GLN A 3 -4.43 -8.59 20.13
CA GLN A 3 -3.38 -8.58 19.12
C GLN A 3 -3.92 -9.39 17.93
N GLU A 4 -4.50 -8.71 16.93
CA GLU A 4 -4.98 -9.39 15.74
C GLU A 4 -3.81 -10.13 15.08
N SER A 5 -4.01 -11.42 14.87
CA SER A 5 -2.95 -12.39 14.56
C SER A 5 -2.13 -11.99 13.32
N PRO A 6 -0.81 -12.25 13.30
CA PRO A 6 0.04 -12.05 12.13
C PRO A 6 -0.47 -12.73 10.84
N LEU A 7 -1.36 -13.71 10.97
CA LEU A 7 -2.05 -14.37 9.85
C LEU A 7 -2.96 -13.41 9.06
N VAL A 8 -3.64 -12.46 9.70
CA VAL A 8 -4.54 -11.50 9.03
C VAL A 8 -3.76 -10.57 8.09
N GLN A 9 -2.54 -10.20 8.47
CA GLN A 9 -1.63 -9.44 7.60
C GLN A 9 -1.18 -10.26 6.38
N GLN A 10 -1.06 -11.59 6.48
CA GLN A 10 -0.61 -12.43 5.37
C GLN A 10 -1.71 -12.71 4.33
N ASP A 11 -2.97 -12.47 4.66
CA ASP A 11 -4.12 -12.64 3.76
C ASP A 11 -4.58 -11.31 3.11
N ALA A 12 -4.07 -10.17 3.59
CA ALA A 12 -4.36 -8.86 3.01
C ALA A 12 -3.86 -8.77 1.55
N PRO A 13 -4.65 -8.21 0.61
CA PRO A 13 -4.25 -8.14 -0.79
C PRO A 13 -3.00 -7.27 -0.97
N LEU A 14 -2.20 -7.58 -1.99
CA LEU A 14 -1.02 -6.78 -2.30
C LEU A 14 -1.44 -5.46 -2.94
N VAL A 15 -0.72 -4.39 -2.63
CA VAL A 15 -0.93 -3.08 -3.25
C VAL A 15 -0.75 -3.16 -4.76
N ARG A 16 0.17 -3.99 -5.27
CA ARG A 16 0.33 -4.17 -6.72
C ARG A 16 -0.89 -4.82 -7.40
N ASP A 17 -1.68 -5.60 -6.67
CA ASP A 17 -2.87 -6.26 -7.22
C ASP A 17 -4.08 -5.31 -7.20
N VAL A 18 -4.13 -4.40 -6.22
CA VAL A 18 -5.23 -3.43 -6.06
C VAL A 18 -4.95 -2.12 -6.80
N PHE A 19 -3.73 -1.61 -6.71
CA PHE A 19 -3.25 -0.32 -7.23
C PHE A 19 -1.89 -0.50 -7.94
N PRO A 20 -1.86 -1.17 -9.11
CA PRO A 20 -0.61 -1.51 -9.81
C PRO A 20 0.25 -0.29 -10.16
N ASP A 21 -0.40 0.82 -10.54
CA ASP A 21 0.29 2.08 -10.89
C ASP A 21 1.00 2.67 -9.68
N LEU A 22 0.35 2.65 -8.50
CA LEU A 22 0.95 3.13 -7.26
C LEU A 22 2.14 2.27 -6.84
N ALA A 23 2.01 0.93 -6.90
CA ALA A 23 3.09 0.04 -6.55
C ALA A 23 4.32 0.26 -7.46
N SER A 24 4.10 0.38 -8.77
CA SER A 24 5.17 0.63 -9.73
C SER A 24 5.84 2.00 -9.51
N GLU A 25 5.05 3.02 -9.20
CA GLU A 25 5.56 4.36 -8.91
C GLU A 25 6.39 4.39 -7.61
N LEU A 26 5.93 3.73 -6.55
CA LEU A 26 6.65 3.63 -5.28
C LEU A 26 8.02 2.98 -5.46
N VAL A 27 8.09 1.85 -6.18
CA VAL A 27 9.36 1.16 -6.47
C VAL A 27 10.32 2.10 -7.19
N ARG A 28 9.85 2.74 -8.28
CA ARG A 28 10.69 3.64 -9.07
C ARG A 28 11.22 4.82 -8.25
N LEU A 29 10.34 5.49 -7.49
CA LEU A 29 10.72 6.66 -6.70
C LEU A 29 11.68 6.30 -5.56
N LEU A 30 11.48 5.15 -4.89
CA LEU A 30 12.39 4.68 -3.85
C LEU A 30 13.76 4.33 -4.45
N GLU A 31 13.82 3.74 -5.64
CA GLU A 31 15.09 3.52 -6.33
C GLU A 31 15.81 4.84 -6.70
N GLU A 32 15.06 5.86 -7.13
CA GLU A 32 15.60 7.19 -7.45
C GLU A 32 16.17 7.91 -6.21
N GLU A 33 15.61 7.66 -5.03
CA GLU A 33 16.12 8.15 -3.74
C GLU A 33 17.21 7.24 -3.11
N ASP A 34 17.74 6.26 -3.84
CA ASP A 34 18.71 5.23 -3.38
C ASP A 34 18.21 4.36 -2.20
N GLU A 35 16.89 4.25 -2.02
CA GLU A 35 16.20 3.44 -1.03
C GLU A 35 15.88 2.04 -1.55
N ARG A 36 16.88 1.35 -2.12
CA ARG A 36 16.70 0.06 -2.82
C ARG A 36 16.06 -1.04 -1.96
N ASP A 37 16.41 -1.13 -0.69
CA ASP A 37 15.81 -2.12 0.21
C ASP A 37 14.33 -1.83 0.47
N LEU A 38 13.94 -0.55 0.51
CA LEU A 38 12.55 -0.15 0.61
C LEU A 38 11.80 -0.39 -0.70
N ALA A 39 12.44 -0.19 -1.86
CA ALA A 39 11.85 -0.50 -3.15
C ALA A 39 11.48 -1.98 -3.26
N LEU A 40 12.35 -2.88 -2.79
CA LEU A 40 12.05 -4.31 -2.68
C LEU A 40 10.84 -4.56 -1.75
N CYS A 41 10.79 -3.87 -0.61
CA CYS A 41 9.65 -3.98 0.31
C CYS A 41 8.34 -3.45 -0.31
N ALA A 42 8.41 -2.38 -1.10
CA ALA A 42 7.25 -1.75 -1.74
C ALA A 42 6.59 -2.66 -2.79
N TYR A 43 7.37 -3.54 -3.42
CA TYR A 43 6.84 -4.47 -4.43
C TYR A 43 5.86 -5.51 -3.85
N ASP A 44 6.07 -5.93 -2.61
CA ASP A 44 5.21 -6.88 -1.89
C ASP A 44 4.41 -6.22 -0.75
N LEU A 45 4.17 -4.91 -0.85
CA LEU A 45 3.41 -4.15 0.14
C LEU A 45 1.97 -4.68 0.24
N ARG A 46 1.47 -4.85 1.46
CA ARG A 46 0.10 -5.30 1.72
C ARG A 46 -0.80 -4.15 2.12
N LEU A 47 -2.03 -4.17 1.60
CA LEU A 47 -3.10 -3.24 1.96
C LEU A 47 -3.85 -3.81 3.16
N VAL A 48 -3.33 -3.56 4.36
CA VAL A 48 -3.94 -4.05 5.61
C VAL A 48 -5.15 -3.20 5.99
N GLU A 49 -5.03 -1.88 5.84
CA GLU A 49 -6.12 -0.95 6.08
C GLU A 49 -5.99 0.26 5.14
N ALA A 50 -7.10 0.73 4.59
CA ALA A 50 -7.18 2.03 3.94
C ALA A 50 -7.44 3.12 5.00
N CYS A 51 -7.10 4.38 4.74
CA CYS A 51 -7.46 5.47 5.66
C CYS A 51 -8.97 5.46 5.97
N GLY A 52 -9.31 5.25 7.25
CA GLY A 52 -10.68 5.34 7.77
C GLY A 52 -11.18 6.76 8.00
N CYS A 53 -10.40 7.77 7.59
CA CYS A 53 -10.65 9.19 7.82
C CYS A 53 -11.97 9.71 7.21
N GLY A 54 -12.60 8.97 6.27
CA GLY A 54 -13.88 9.36 5.66
C GLY A 54 -13.78 10.55 4.70
N ASP A 55 -12.57 11.04 4.48
CA ASP A 55 -12.26 12.23 3.72
C ASP A 55 -11.81 11.87 2.30
N GLY A 56 -12.45 12.45 1.29
CA GLY A 56 -12.20 12.11 -0.12
C GLY A 56 -10.81 12.50 -0.68
N PHE A 57 -9.95 13.09 0.15
CA PHE A 57 -8.60 13.56 -0.22
C PHE A 57 -7.47 12.72 0.37
N CYS A 58 -7.74 11.85 1.34
CA CYS A 58 -6.71 11.06 2.02
C CYS A 58 -6.86 9.57 1.65
N GLN A 59 -5.88 9.06 0.93
CA GLN A 59 -5.90 7.72 0.34
C GLN A 59 -4.85 6.79 0.97
N SER A 60 -4.40 7.14 2.16
CA SER A 60 -3.27 6.51 2.81
C SER A 60 -3.48 5.02 3.09
N ILE A 61 -2.39 4.28 3.02
CA ILE A 61 -2.36 2.82 3.15
C ILE A 61 -1.56 2.47 4.40
N ARG A 62 -2.18 1.72 5.30
CA ARG A 62 -1.47 1.03 6.40
C ARG A 62 -1.07 -0.34 5.93
N THR A 63 0.17 -0.69 6.21
CA THR A 63 0.76 -1.97 5.84
C THR A 63 0.96 -2.87 7.06
N HIS A 64 0.78 -2.31 8.25
CA HIS A 64 0.79 -2.98 9.55
C HIS A 64 -0.28 -2.36 10.46
N PRO A 65 -0.88 -3.13 11.40
CA PRO A 65 -1.75 -2.59 12.43
C PRO A 65 -0.99 -1.59 13.29
N HIS A 66 -1.59 -0.42 13.52
CA HIS A 66 -1.01 0.61 14.38
C HIS A 66 -2.12 1.40 15.11
N PRO A 67 -2.11 1.52 16.44
CA PRO A 67 -3.15 2.24 17.16
C PRO A 67 -3.24 3.71 16.74
N GLU A 68 -4.44 4.17 16.43
CA GLU A 68 -4.66 5.57 16.06
C GLU A 68 -4.19 6.54 17.17
N GLY A 69 -3.60 7.66 16.75
CA GLY A 69 -3.13 8.70 17.67
C GLY A 69 -1.86 8.34 18.46
N THR A 70 -1.24 7.19 18.21
CA THR A 70 0.03 6.81 18.85
C THR A 70 1.23 7.06 17.91
N PRO A 71 2.38 7.53 18.40
CA PRO A 71 3.58 7.65 17.59
C PRO A 71 4.21 6.27 17.31
N TYR A 72 4.88 6.13 16.17
CA TYR A 72 5.56 4.88 15.78
C TYR A 72 6.78 4.51 16.65
N GLY A 73 7.36 5.47 17.39
CA GLY A 73 8.43 5.22 18.35
C GLY A 73 9.84 5.21 17.74
N PRO A 74 10.86 4.73 18.48
CA PRO A 74 12.25 4.68 18.01
C PRO A 74 12.42 3.88 16.71
N GLY A 75 13.36 4.27 15.86
CA GLY A 75 13.60 3.63 14.56
C GLY A 75 12.64 4.09 13.45
N HIS A 76 11.63 4.89 13.81
CA HIS A 76 10.78 5.58 12.84
C HIS A 76 11.54 6.66 12.09
N ARG A 77 11.40 6.65 10.77
CA ARG A 77 11.75 7.76 9.88
C ARG A 77 10.71 7.88 8.77
N MET A 78 10.66 9.06 8.17
CA MET A 78 9.82 9.32 7.01
C MET A 78 10.70 9.53 5.77
N VAL A 79 10.30 8.93 4.64
CA VAL A 79 10.87 9.17 3.31
C VAL A 79 9.85 9.94 2.49
N ALA A 80 10.20 11.17 2.09
CA ALA A 80 9.34 12.01 1.27
C ALA A 80 9.68 11.78 -0.21
N LEU A 81 8.70 11.41 -1.02
CA LEU A 81 8.85 11.23 -2.45
C LEU A 81 8.04 12.30 -3.19
N ASP A 82 8.68 13.00 -4.12
CA ASP A 82 8.09 14.07 -4.93
C ASP A 82 8.11 13.74 -6.43
N PRO A 83 7.08 13.07 -6.96
CA PRO A 83 6.93 12.86 -8.40
C PRO A 83 6.35 14.06 -9.16
N GLY A 84 6.14 15.22 -8.52
CA GLY A 84 5.64 16.43 -9.16
C GLY A 84 4.13 16.46 -9.44
N ASN A 85 3.37 15.49 -8.94
CA ASN A 85 1.91 15.40 -9.06
C ASN A 85 1.20 15.12 -7.71
N GLY A 86 1.76 15.68 -6.63
CA GLY A 86 1.37 15.43 -5.25
C GLY A 86 2.40 14.56 -4.52
N PHE A 87 2.27 14.45 -3.21
CA PHE A 87 3.33 13.85 -2.36
C PHE A 87 3.00 12.41 -1.95
N LEU A 88 4.07 11.60 -1.78
CA LEU A 88 4.00 10.32 -1.07
C LEU A 88 4.95 10.38 0.12
N ASN A 89 4.41 10.27 1.33
CA ASN A 89 5.22 10.17 2.55
C ASN A 89 5.21 8.72 3.02
N ILE A 90 6.39 8.12 3.12
CA ILE A 90 6.55 6.71 3.49
C ILE A 90 7.09 6.66 4.92
N ASP A 91 6.28 6.16 5.85
CA ASP A 91 6.78 5.89 7.19
C ASP A 91 7.45 4.53 7.23
N VAL A 92 8.66 4.52 7.80
CA VAL A 92 9.52 3.35 7.88
C VAL A 92 9.92 3.13 9.32
N ILE A 93 9.87 1.88 9.79
CA ILE A 93 10.45 1.46 11.08
C ILE A 93 11.44 0.35 10.79
N ASP A 94 12.70 0.54 11.19
CA ASP A 94 13.77 -0.46 11.04
C ASP A 94 13.86 -1.09 9.63
N GLY A 95 13.69 -0.24 8.59
CA GLY A 95 13.74 -0.67 7.19
C GLY A 95 12.46 -1.28 6.63
N ARG A 96 11.35 -1.26 7.38
CA ARG A 96 10.04 -1.73 6.94
C ARG A 96 9.09 -0.57 6.73
N ILE A 97 8.43 -0.53 5.56
CA ILE A 97 7.36 0.42 5.28
C ILE A 97 6.14 0.04 6.12
N VAL A 98 5.69 0.94 7.00
CA VAL A 98 4.53 0.76 7.88
C VAL A 98 3.31 1.58 7.45
N TYR A 99 3.54 2.67 6.71
CA TYR A 99 2.50 3.57 6.24
C TYR A 99 2.91 4.25 4.93
N VAL A 100 1.93 4.46 4.06
CA VAL A 100 2.08 5.25 2.83
C VAL A 100 1.00 6.31 2.85
N GLU A 101 1.40 7.56 3.03
CA GLU A 101 0.51 8.71 2.92
C GLU A 101 0.47 9.21 1.48
N ILE A 102 -0.73 9.47 0.95
CA ILE A 102 -0.93 10.00 -0.40
C ILE A 102 -1.70 11.31 -0.29
N VAL A 103 -1.06 12.41 -0.70
CA VAL A 103 -1.57 13.77 -0.49
C VAL A 103 -1.62 14.55 -1.81
N ASP A 104 -2.66 15.36 -1.98
CA ASP A 104 -2.88 16.24 -3.14
C ASP A 104 -2.95 15.51 -4.49
N ARG A 105 -3.52 14.30 -4.50
CA ARG A 105 -3.68 13.47 -5.70
C ARG A 105 -5.14 13.17 -6.05
N PRO A 106 -5.45 12.96 -7.34
CA PRO A 106 -6.70 12.34 -7.74
C PRO A 106 -6.91 10.97 -7.07
N PRO A 107 -8.16 10.48 -6.98
CA PRO A 107 -8.46 9.14 -6.49
C PRO A 107 -7.66 8.05 -7.24
N LEU A 108 -7.04 7.15 -6.48
CA LEU A 108 -6.32 5.99 -6.98
C LEU A 108 -7.26 5.10 -7.79
N ARG A 109 -6.76 4.64 -8.92
CA ARG A 109 -7.50 3.70 -9.76
C ARG A 109 -7.26 2.30 -9.26
N ARG A 110 -8.32 1.66 -8.76
CA ARG A 110 -8.30 0.23 -8.47
C ARG A 110 -8.22 -0.55 -9.78
N ALA A 111 -7.44 -1.62 -9.81
CA ALA A 111 -7.58 -2.61 -10.87
C ALA A 111 -9.04 -3.12 -10.88
N SER A 112 -9.66 -3.20 -12.06
CA SER A 112 -10.94 -3.87 -12.21
C SER A 112 -10.78 -5.31 -11.73
N PRO A 113 -11.73 -5.89 -10.98
CA PRO A 113 -11.64 -7.29 -10.61
C PRO A 113 -11.58 -8.13 -11.90
N GLN A 114 -10.41 -8.71 -12.19
CA GLN A 114 -10.36 -9.80 -13.14
C GLN A 114 -11.14 -10.95 -12.50
N PRO A 115 -12.10 -11.58 -13.20
CA PRO A 115 -12.61 -12.86 -12.74
C PRO A 115 -11.42 -13.80 -12.55
N PRO A 116 -11.43 -14.66 -11.51
CA PRO A 116 -10.34 -15.59 -11.28
C PRO A 116 -10.10 -16.39 -12.57
N ALA A 117 -8.85 -16.41 -13.02
CA ALA A 117 -8.43 -17.21 -14.15
C ALA A 117 -8.67 -18.68 -13.79
N GLY A 118 -9.81 -19.23 -14.22
CA GLY A 118 -10.24 -20.58 -13.87
C GLY A 118 -11.74 -20.87 -14.00
N ALA A 119 -12.61 -19.89 -14.25
CA ALA A 119 -13.98 -20.19 -14.66
C ALA A 119 -14.01 -20.50 -16.16
N GLU A 120 -13.69 -21.74 -16.53
CA GLU A 120 -14.02 -22.28 -17.84
C GLU A 120 -15.52 -22.08 -18.06
N ALA A 121 -15.87 -21.26 -19.04
CA ALA A 121 -17.23 -21.15 -19.51
C ALA A 121 -17.60 -22.49 -20.16
N GLU A 122 -18.37 -23.31 -19.45
CA GLU A 122 -19.11 -24.39 -20.08
C GLU A 122 -19.93 -23.79 -21.23
N HIS A 123 -19.58 -24.17 -22.46
CA HIS A 123 -20.39 -23.91 -23.64
C HIS A 123 -21.72 -24.66 -23.51
N PRO A 124 -22.89 -24.00 -23.57
CA PRO A 124 -24.12 -24.72 -23.87
C PRO A 124 -24.17 -25.02 -25.37
N ASP A 125 -24.16 -26.31 -25.68
CA ASP A 125 -24.51 -26.90 -26.98
C ASP A 125 -25.99 -26.60 -27.30
N SER A 126 -26.26 -26.07 -28.49
CA SER A 126 -27.57 -26.05 -29.15
C SER A 126 -27.41 -25.90 -30.65
#